data_AF-A0A2Z2P3I1-F1
#
_entry.id   AF-A0A2Z2P3I1-F1
#
_cell.length_a   1.000
_cell.length_b   1.000
_cell.length_c   1.000
_cell.angle_alpha   90.00
_cell.angle_beta   90.00
_cell.angle_gamma   90.00
#
_symmetry.space_group_name_H-M   'P 1'
#
loop_
_entity.id
_entity.type
_entity.pdbx_description
1 polymer ?
#
loop_
_entity_poly.entity_id
_entity_poly.type
_entity_poly.pdbx_seq_one_letter_code
_entity_poly.pdbx_strand_id
1 'polypeptide(L)'
;MLEAALRAEGWALVRAPVSDRYKSLTELLIDDYVRRLSRPGLDGSCYRNFIADWLYFERPMIDRFKGEEFSAQFEGPLVAIGDKTYPLGGFILHNLQWARLSPEDAFDLREALRVVVDRSVRKWMQDKDLTFVPALPEKPFPDRAAADAEAERQIRAFARFERPLGEI
;
A
#
# COMPACT_ATOMS: atom_id res chain seq x y z
N MET A 1 6.39 -5.95 -26.32
CA MET A 1 5.44 -7.09 -26.27
C MET A 1 4.18 -6.78 -25.46
N LEU A 2 4.28 -6.14 -24.28
CA LEU A 2 3.12 -5.78 -23.45
C LEU A 2 2.12 -4.81 -24.14
N GLU A 3 2.60 -3.75 -24.79
CA GLU A 3 1.72 -2.77 -25.45
C GLU A 3 0.88 -3.38 -26.59
N ALA A 4 1.44 -4.34 -27.32
CA ALA A 4 0.73 -5.02 -28.40
C ALA A 4 -0.38 -5.92 -27.86
N ALA A 5 -0.14 -6.60 -26.74
CA ALA A 5 -1.15 -7.42 -26.06
C ALA A 5 -2.30 -6.56 -25.51
N LEU A 6 -2.00 -5.43 -24.87
CA LEU A 6 -3.02 -4.52 -24.32
C LEU A 6 -3.91 -3.92 -25.42
N ARG A 7 -3.35 -3.56 -26.58
CA ARG A 7 -4.15 -3.08 -27.72
C ARG A 7 -5.02 -4.17 -28.34
N ALA A 8 -4.54 -5.41 -28.41
CA ALA A 8 -5.31 -6.55 -28.93
C ALA A 8 -6.56 -6.85 -28.08
N GLU A 9 -6.52 -6.53 -26.78
CA GLU A 9 -7.65 -6.64 -25.86
C GLU A 9 -8.57 -5.40 -25.84
N GLY A 10 -8.40 -4.46 -26.77
CA GLY A 10 -9.27 -3.28 -26.91
C GLY A 10 -8.95 -2.13 -25.95
N TRP A 11 -7.80 -2.17 -25.26
CA TRP A 11 -7.40 -1.08 -24.37
C TRP A 11 -6.78 0.08 -25.16
N ALA A 12 -7.33 1.27 -24.97
CA ALA A 12 -6.72 2.51 -25.45
C ALA A 12 -5.56 2.91 -24.52
N LEU A 13 -4.33 2.79 -25.01
CA LEU A 13 -3.15 3.38 -24.36
C LEU A 13 -3.21 4.91 -24.53
N VAL A 14 -3.79 5.59 -23.54
CA VAL A 14 -3.75 7.05 -23.46
C VAL A 14 -2.40 7.43 -22.85
N ARG A 15 -1.52 8.05 -23.64
CA ARG A 15 -0.40 8.81 -23.06
C ARG A 15 -1.02 10.00 -22.33
N ALA A 16 -0.99 9.97 -21.00
CA ALA A 16 -1.33 11.16 -20.23
C ALA A 16 -0.39 12.29 -20.70
N PRO A 17 -0.92 13.45 -21.14
CA PRO A 17 -0.08 14.57 -21.48
C PRO A 17 0.63 15.02 -20.20
N VAL A 18 1.91 14.69 -20.09
CA VAL A 18 2.77 15.30 -19.09
C VAL A 18 2.94 16.74 -19.57
N SER A 19 2.44 17.71 -18.79
CA SER A 19 2.57 19.12 -19.16
C SER A 19 4.05 19.49 -19.36
N ASP A 20 4.34 20.55 -20.13
CA ASP A 20 5.72 21.03 -20.36
C ASP A 20 6.48 21.36 -19.04
N ARG A 21 5.76 21.41 -17.91
CA ARG A 21 6.30 21.58 -16.55
C ARG A 21 6.99 20.33 -16.00
N TYR A 22 6.57 19.12 -16.36
CA TYR A 22 7.13 17.87 -15.83
C TYR A 22 7.74 17.03 -16.96
N LYS A 23 8.90 16.42 -16.71
CA LYS A 23 9.63 15.63 -17.71
C LYS A 23 9.27 14.15 -17.67
N SER A 24 8.53 13.73 -16.63
CA SER A 24 8.04 12.36 -16.48
C SER A 24 6.76 12.30 -15.65
N LEU A 25 6.03 11.19 -15.75
CA LEU A 25 4.92 10.88 -14.85
C LEU A 25 5.39 10.84 -13.39
N THR A 26 6.60 10.34 -13.13
CA THR A 26 7.18 10.30 -11.78
C THR A 26 7.33 11.70 -11.19
N GLU A 27 7.80 12.67 -11.96
CA GLU A 27 7.92 14.07 -11.51
C GLU A 27 6.55 14.68 -11.20
N LEU A 28 5.55 14.43 -12.05
CA LEU A 28 4.16 14.84 -11.79
C LEU A 28 3.64 14.26 -10.46
N LEU A 29 3.84 12.95 -10.26
CA LEU A 29 3.38 12.25 -9.06
C LEU A 29 4.10 12.72 -7.79
N ILE A 30 5.40 13.01 -7.86
CA ILE A 30 6.16 13.58 -6.75
C ILE A 30 5.61 14.95 -6.37
N ASP A 31 5.36 15.84 -7.34
CA ASP A 31 4.81 17.17 -7.05
C ASP A 31 3.41 17.07 -6.44
N ASP A 32 2.55 16.20 -6.97
CA ASP A 32 1.22 15.95 -6.38
C ASP A 32 1.33 15.41 -4.95
N TYR A 33 2.27 14.50 -4.73
CA TYR A 33 2.54 13.91 -3.42
C TYR A 33 2.97 14.97 -2.40
N VAL A 34 3.91 15.85 -2.76
CA VAL A 34 4.36 16.95 -1.90
C VAL A 34 3.19 17.88 -1.57
N ARG A 35 2.32 18.21 -2.53
CA ARG A 35 1.11 19.01 -2.27
C ARG A 35 0.17 18.34 -1.26
N ARG A 36 -0.02 17.02 -1.36
CA ARG A 36 -0.84 16.25 -0.39
C ARG A 36 -0.24 16.30 1.02
N LEU A 37 1.08 16.18 1.14
CA LEU A 37 1.78 16.29 2.43
C LEU A 37 1.66 17.68 3.06
N SER A 38 1.61 18.74 2.26
CA SER A 38 1.44 20.12 2.74
C SER A 38 -0.01 20.49 3.08
N ARG A 39 -0.98 19.60 2.81
CA ARG A 39 -2.40 19.90 3.09
C ARG A 39 -2.63 20.12 4.60
N PRO A 40 -3.41 21.13 5.00
CA PRO A 40 -3.83 21.28 6.39
C PRO A 40 -4.90 20.24 6.76
N GLY A 41 -5.11 20.05 8.06
CA GLY A 41 -6.15 19.18 8.60
C GLY A 41 -5.82 17.68 8.59
N LEU A 42 -6.86 16.87 8.80
CA LEU A 42 -6.73 15.43 9.07
C LEU A 42 -6.12 14.66 7.89
N ASP A 43 -6.49 14.99 6.65
CA ASP A 43 -5.92 14.38 5.45
C ASP A 43 -4.40 14.55 5.40
N GLY A 44 -3.92 15.79 5.50
CA GLY A 44 -2.48 16.05 5.47
C GLY A 44 -1.74 15.43 6.65
N SER A 45 -2.36 15.42 7.83
CA SER A 45 -1.81 14.69 8.99
C SER A 45 -1.71 13.19 8.71
N CYS A 46 -2.71 12.59 8.07
CA CYS A 46 -2.74 11.19 7.70
C CYS A 46 -1.62 10.86 6.70
N TYR A 47 -1.45 11.67 5.65
CA TYR A 47 -0.35 11.52 4.69
C TYR A 47 1.02 11.64 5.37
N ARG A 48 1.23 12.63 6.24
CA ARG A 48 2.50 12.81 6.97
C ARG A 48 2.79 11.64 7.92
N ASN A 49 1.77 11.15 8.62
CA ASN A 49 1.92 9.97 9.50
C ASN A 49 2.27 8.72 8.70
N PHE A 50 1.71 8.54 7.49
CA PHE A 50 2.00 7.39 6.64
C PHE A 50 3.49 7.33 6.22
N ILE A 51 4.12 8.48 6.01
CA ILE A 51 5.55 8.55 5.62
C ILE A 51 6.51 8.70 6.78
N ALA A 52 6.03 8.97 7.99
CA ALA A 52 6.90 9.22 9.14
C ALA A 52 7.89 8.06 9.33
N ASP A 53 7.40 6.83 9.19
CA ASP A 53 8.23 5.62 9.26
C ASP A 53 9.34 5.58 8.20
N TRP A 54 9.14 6.14 7.00
CA TRP A 54 10.19 6.18 5.98
C TRP A 54 11.34 7.11 6.36
N LEU A 55 11.09 8.06 7.27
CA LEU A 55 12.09 9.04 7.72
C LEU A 55 12.90 8.55 8.92
N TYR A 56 12.48 7.47 9.59
CA TYR A 56 13.20 6.92 10.73
C TYR A 56 14.35 5.98 10.36
N PHE A 57 14.39 5.45 9.14
CA PHE A 57 15.37 4.44 8.73
C PHE A 57 16.35 4.96 7.69
N GLU A 58 17.60 4.52 7.78
CA GLU A 58 18.65 4.88 6.83
C GLU A 58 18.43 4.28 5.44
N ARG A 59 17.83 3.07 5.38
CA ARG A 59 17.56 2.37 4.13
C ARG A 59 16.10 2.54 3.72
N PRO A 60 15.81 2.64 2.40
CA PRO A 60 14.44 2.72 1.92
C PRO A 60 13.61 1.52 2.38
N MET A 61 12.42 1.78 2.91
CA MET A 61 11.46 0.73 3.24
C MET A 61 10.79 0.21 1.96
N ILE A 62 10.81 -1.10 1.75
CA ILE A 62 10.17 -1.73 0.58
C ILE A 62 8.80 -2.33 0.92
N ASP A 63 8.64 -2.88 2.12
CA ASP A 63 7.41 -3.52 2.59
C ASP A 63 7.29 -3.36 4.11
N ARG A 64 6.05 -3.29 4.59
CA ARG A 64 5.73 -3.34 6.02
C ARG A 64 4.45 -4.12 6.25
N PHE A 65 4.49 -5.00 7.25
CA PHE A 65 3.35 -5.76 7.72
C PHE A 65 3.12 -5.39 9.18
N LYS A 66 1.92 -4.93 9.50
CA LYS A 66 1.55 -4.51 10.85
C LYS A 66 0.43 -5.40 11.36
N GLY A 67 0.75 -6.23 12.35
CA GLY A 67 -0.22 -6.91 13.19
C GLY A 67 -0.55 -6.09 14.43
N GLU A 68 -1.33 -6.69 15.33
CA GLU A 68 -1.67 -6.10 16.62
C GLU A 68 -0.45 -6.03 17.56
N GLU A 69 0.30 -7.12 17.65
CA GLU A 69 1.43 -7.27 18.58
C GLU A 69 2.80 -6.97 17.93
N PHE A 70 2.94 -7.29 16.64
CA PHE A 70 4.20 -7.21 15.91
C PHE A 70 4.06 -6.35 14.65
N SER A 71 5.12 -5.61 14.32
CA SER A 71 5.28 -4.99 13.00
C SER A 71 6.60 -5.46 12.38
N ALA A 72 6.54 -6.05 11.20
CA ALA A 72 7.72 -6.42 10.43
C ALA A 72 7.94 -5.41 9.30
N GLN A 73 9.18 -4.96 9.14
CA GLN A 73 9.60 -4.02 8.12
C GLN A 73 10.80 -4.56 7.36
N PHE A 74 10.80 -4.37 6.04
CA PHE A 74 11.84 -4.85 5.15
C PHE A 74 12.50 -3.69 4.41
N GLU A 75 13.82 -3.77 4.29
CA GLU A 75 14.65 -2.69 3.75
C GLU A 75 15.20 -3.06 2.37
N GLY A 76 15.24 -2.05 1.49
CA GLY A 76 15.87 -2.13 0.18
C GLY A 76 17.16 -1.31 0.07
N PRO A 77 17.64 -1.07 -1.17
CA PRO A 77 17.06 -1.56 -2.43
C PRO A 77 17.05 -3.09 -2.54
N LEU A 78 16.06 -3.65 -3.23
CA LEU A 78 16.00 -5.09 -3.50
C LEU A 78 17.17 -5.53 -4.38
N VAL A 79 17.82 -6.64 -4.03
CA VAL A 79 18.84 -7.31 -4.85
C VAL A 79 18.18 -8.43 -5.63
N ALA A 80 18.21 -8.37 -6.97
CA ALA A 80 17.67 -9.42 -7.83
C ALA A 80 18.72 -10.50 -8.09
N ILE A 81 18.38 -11.77 -7.81
CA ILE A 81 19.21 -12.94 -8.13
C ILE A 81 18.28 -14.01 -8.71
N GLY A 82 18.47 -14.34 -9.99
CA GLY A 82 17.56 -15.23 -10.70
C GLY A 82 16.16 -14.62 -10.82
N ASP A 83 15.14 -15.37 -10.41
CA ASP A 83 13.73 -14.99 -10.37
C ASP A 83 13.30 -14.37 -9.03
N LYS A 84 14.22 -14.25 -8.07
CA LYS A 84 13.95 -13.77 -6.71
C LYS A 84 14.55 -12.39 -6.46
N THR A 85 13.92 -11.66 -5.54
CA THR A 85 14.38 -10.37 -5.05
C THR A 85 14.58 -10.42 -3.54
N TYR A 86 15.74 -10.02 -3.07
CA TYR A 86 16.17 -10.13 -1.69
C TYR A 86 16.22 -8.75 -1.03
N PRO A 87 15.61 -8.56 0.16
CA PRO A 87 15.82 -7.36 0.96
C PRO A 87 17.25 -7.30 1.48
N LEU A 88 17.73 -6.09 1.81
CA LEU A 88 19.03 -5.90 2.46
C LEU A 88 19.00 -6.14 3.98
N GLY A 89 17.85 -6.53 4.51
CA GLY A 89 17.58 -6.74 5.92
C GLY A 89 16.18 -6.27 6.30
N GLY A 90 15.95 -6.14 7.59
CA GLY A 90 14.69 -5.66 8.12
C GLY A 90 14.70 -5.46 9.63
N PHE A 91 13.52 -5.20 10.17
CA PHE A 91 13.29 -5.10 11.60
C PHE A 91 11.96 -5.74 11.98
N ILE A 92 11.93 -6.35 13.17
CA ILE A 92 10.69 -6.67 13.88
C ILE A 92 10.57 -5.68 15.03
N LEU A 93 9.43 -5.00 15.06
CA LEU A 93 8.98 -4.17 16.17
C LEU A 93 8.01 -4.98 17.01
N HIS A 94 8.27 -5.04 18.31
CA HIS A 94 7.34 -5.52 19.32
C HIS A 94 7.31 -4.49 20.46
N ASN A 95 6.16 -3.88 20.72
CA ASN A 95 6.04 -2.72 21.61
C ASN A 95 7.04 -1.60 21.25
N LEU A 96 8.02 -1.32 22.11
CA LEU A 96 9.10 -0.33 21.90
C LEU A 96 10.46 -0.99 21.65
N GLN A 97 10.49 -2.29 21.39
CA GLN A 97 11.72 -3.07 21.20
C GLN A 97 11.87 -3.51 19.75
N TRP A 98 13.09 -3.37 19.21
CA TRP A 98 13.39 -3.65 17.81
C TRP A 98 14.41 -4.79 17.72
N ALA A 99 14.15 -5.76 16.85
CA ALA A 99 15.09 -6.80 16.47
C ALA A 99 15.52 -6.61 15.01
N ARG A 100 16.83 -6.57 14.76
CA ARG A 100 17.40 -6.48 13.40
C ARG A 100 17.34 -7.84 12.72
N LEU A 101 16.95 -7.87 11.46
CA LEU A 101 16.98 -9.06 10.62
C LEU A 101 18.17 -9.02 9.68
N SER A 102 18.84 -10.16 9.52
CA SER A 102 19.78 -10.39 8.42
C SER A 102 19.05 -10.38 7.07
N PRO A 103 19.74 -10.22 5.93
CA PRO A 103 19.10 -10.36 4.62
C PRO A 103 18.39 -11.71 4.40
N GLU A 104 18.92 -12.79 4.96
CA GLU A 104 18.35 -14.14 4.87
C GLU A 104 17.04 -14.24 5.66
N ASP A 105 17.06 -13.87 6.95
CA ASP A 105 15.86 -13.88 7.79
C ASP A 105 14.79 -12.91 7.27
N ALA A 106 15.22 -11.75 6.75
CA ALA A 106 14.35 -10.77 6.16
C ALA A 106 13.67 -11.31 4.90
N PHE A 107 14.40 -12.05 4.05
CA PHE A 107 13.82 -12.71 2.88
C PHE A 107 12.78 -13.75 3.29
N ASP A 108 13.15 -14.67 4.19
CA ASP A 108 12.28 -15.77 4.62
C ASP A 108 10.98 -15.25 5.25
N LEU A 109 11.09 -14.35 6.24
CA LEU A 109 9.93 -13.77 6.90
C LEU A 109 9.04 -12.98 5.93
N ARG A 110 9.63 -12.23 5.00
CA ARG A 110 8.88 -11.45 4.00
C ARG A 110 8.04 -12.35 3.11
N GLU A 111 8.61 -13.44 2.60
CA GLU A 111 7.88 -14.37 1.74
C GLU A 111 6.75 -15.07 2.51
N ALA A 112 7.02 -15.48 3.76
CA ALA A 112 6.01 -16.07 4.62
C ALA A 112 4.82 -15.11 4.86
N LEU A 113 5.10 -13.84 5.17
CA LEU A 113 4.06 -12.84 5.41
C LEU A 113 3.23 -12.52 4.15
N ARG A 114 3.86 -12.45 2.97
CA ARG A 114 3.15 -12.26 1.69
C ARG A 114 2.16 -13.40 1.43
N VAL A 115 2.58 -14.65 1.67
CA VAL A 115 1.70 -15.83 1.54
C VAL A 115 0.52 -15.77 2.51
N VAL A 116 0.76 -15.33 3.76
CA VAL A 116 -0.31 -15.17 4.76
C VAL A 116 -1.30 -14.09 4.33
N VAL A 117 -0.83 -12.93 3.87
CA VAL A 117 -1.71 -11.85 3.37
C VAL A 117 -2.57 -12.36 2.22
N ASP A 118 -1.95 -12.97 1.21
CA ASP A 118 -2.64 -13.53 0.06
C ASP A 118 -3.72 -14.55 0.46
N ARG A 119 -3.38 -15.47 1.36
CA ARG A 119 -4.30 -16.49 1.85
C ARG A 119 -5.47 -15.86 2.61
N SER A 120 -5.18 -14.92 3.51
CA SER A 120 -6.20 -14.24 4.33
C SER A 120 -7.17 -13.43 3.47
N VAL A 121 -6.65 -12.69 2.48
CA VAL A 121 -7.48 -11.93 1.55
C VAL A 121 -8.34 -12.87 0.70
N ARG A 122 -7.76 -13.93 0.11
CA ARG A 122 -8.53 -14.92 -0.67
C ARG A 122 -9.64 -15.55 0.16
N LYS A 123 -9.35 -15.99 1.39
CA LYS A 123 -10.34 -16.56 2.32
C LYS A 123 -11.46 -15.56 2.60
N TRP A 124 -11.12 -14.31 2.94
CA TRP A 124 -12.11 -13.26 3.25
C TRP A 124 -13.03 -12.91 2.07
N MET A 125 -12.52 -13.01 0.84
CA MET A 125 -13.27 -12.71 -0.38
C MET A 125 -14.27 -13.81 -0.77
N GLN A 126 -14.15 -15.04 -0.28
CA GLN A 126 -14.91 -16.21 -0.77
C GLN A 126 -16.42 -15.98 -0.80
N ASP A 127 -16.96 -15.28 0.20
CA ASP A 127 -18.40 -15.04 0.34
C ASP A 127 -18.80 -13.61 -0.02
N LYS A 128 -18.00 -12.91 -0.85
CA LYS A 128 -18.23 -11.51 -1.19
C LYS A 128 -18.35 -11.31 -2.69
N ASP A 129 -19.38 -10.58 -3.08
CA ASP A 129 -19.52 -10.08 -4.44
C ASP A 129 -18.64 -8.85 -4.62
N LEU A 130 -17.39 -9.08 -5.07
CA LEU A 130 -16.40 -8.04 -5.32
C LEU A 130 -16.12 -7.92 -6.80
N THR A 131 -16.28 -6.72 -7.35
CA THR A 131 -15.89 -6.42 -8.73
C THR A 131 -14.48 -5.81 -8.72
N PHE A 132 -13.51 -6.49 -9.33
CA PHE A 132 -12.20 -5.91 -9.60
C PHE A 132 -12.32 -4.93 -10.77
N VAL A 133 -12.06 -3.65 -10.49
CA VAL A 133 -12.02 -2.59 -11.50
C VAL A 133 -10.59 -2.24 -11.87
N PRO A 134 -10.34 -1.75 -13.11
CA PRO A 134 -9.01 -1.34 -13.51
C PRO A 134 -8.43 -0.29 -12.57
N ALA A 135 -7.12 -0.37 -12.30
CA ALA A 135 -6.42 0.60 -11.46
C ALA A 135 -6.24 1.93 -12.21
N LEU A 136 -7.29 2.77 -12.18
CA LEU A 136 -7.20 4.15 -12.67
C LEU A 136 -6.46 5.01 -11.61
N PRO A 137 -5.48 5.85 -12.00
CA PRO A 137 -4.68 6.68 -11.08
C PRO A 137 -5.50 7.66 -10.23
N GLU A 138 -6.66 8.07 -10.71
CA GLU A 138 -7.63 8.83 -9.94
C GLU A 138 -8.86 7.94 -9.71
N LYS A 139 -9.17 7.68 -8.44
CA LYS A 139 -10.49 7.19 -8.01
C LYS A 139 -11.27 8.40 -7.48
N PRO A 140 -11.81 9.28 -8.33
CA PRO A 140 -12.56 10.41 -7.83
C PRO A 140 -13.87 9.88 -7.23
N PHE A 141 -14.11 10.20 -5.95
CA PHE A 141 -15.47 10.30 -5.48
C PHE A 141 -16.10 11.51 -6.20
N PRO A 142 -17.19 11.36 -6.97
CA PRO A 142 -17.84 12.49 -7.64
C PRO A 142 -18.22 13.60 -6.66
N ASP A 143 -18.61 13.21 -5.44
CA ASP A 143 -18.71 14.08 -4.27
C ASP A 143 -18.04 13.38 -3.08
N ARG A 144 -16.85 13.85 -2.70
CA ARG A 144 -16.08 13.29 -1.58
C ARG A 144 -16.74 13.55 -0.24
N ALA A 145 -17.34 14.72 -0.02
CA ALA A 145 -17.94 15.06 1.27
C ALA A 145 -19.15 14.15 1.53
N ALA A 146 -19.98 13.93 0.50
CA ALA A 146 -21.09 12.99 0.59
C ALA A 146 -20.62 11.54 0.79
N ALA A 147 -19.56 11.11 0.10
CA ALA A 147 -18.99 9.77 0.24
C ALA A 147 -18.41 9.52 1.64
N ASP A 148 -17.63 10.47 2.18
CA ASP A 148 -17.04 10.39 3.52
C ASP A 148 -18.15 10.37 4.59
N ALA A 149 -19.21 11.17 4.43
CA ALA A 149 -20.36 11.17 5.34
C ALA A 149 -21.16 9.86 5.29
N GLU A 150 -21.33 9.25 4.11
CA GLU A 150 -21.94 7.93 4.00
C GLU A 150 -21.07 6.84 4.64
N ALA A 151 -19.76 6.86 4.41
CA ALA A 151 -18.84 5.92 5.05
C ALA A 151 -18.92 6.03 6.58
N GLU A 152 -18.94 7.24 7.13
CA GLU A 152 -19.11 7.45 8.57
C GLU A 152 -20.45 6.89 9.09
N ARG A 153 -21.56 7.12 8.36
CA ARG A 153 -22.87 6.53 8.70
C ARG A 153 -22.81 5.01 8.76
N GLN A 154 -22.22 4.37 7.74
CA GLN A 154 -22.06 2.91 7.68
C GLN A 154 -21.20 2.39 8.83
N ILE A 155 -20.06 3.03 9.12
CA ILE A 155 -19.18 2.70 10.25
C ILE A 155 -19.98 2.73 11.55
N ARG A 156 -20.73 3.81 11.79
CA ARG A 156 -21.56 3.93 13.00
C ARG A 156 -22.65 2.86 13.08
N ALA A 157 -23.17 2.38 11.94
CA ALA A 157 -24.18 1.34 11.92
C ALA A 157 -23.61 -0.02 12.34
N PHE A 158 -22.47 -0.45 11.80
CA PHE A 158 -21.90 -1.76 12.14
C PHE A 158 -21.05 -1.75 13.42
N ALA A 159 -20.46 -0.62 13.82
CA ALA A 159 -19.70 -0.52 15.07
C ALA A 159 -20.58 -0.65 16.33
N ARG A 160 -21.91 -0.47 16.19
CA ARG A 160 -22.89 -0.74 17.27
C ARG A 160 -23.09 -2.24 17.54
N PHE A 161 -22.59 -3.11 16.65
CA PHE A 161 -22.61 -4.56 16.80
C PHE A 161 -21.16 -5.05 16.91
N GLU A 162 -20.64 -5.18 18.13
CA GLU A 162 -19.36 -5.87 18.32
C GLU A 162 -19.48 -7.30 17.77
N ARG A 163 -18.69 -7.61 16.73
CA ARG A 163 -18.50 -8.98 16.28
C ARG A 163 -17.31 -9.55 17.04
N PRO A 164 -17.44 -10.72 17.69
CA PRO A 164 -16.27 -11.42 18.21
C PRO A 164 -15.32 -11.71 17.03
N LEU A 165 -14.05 -11.37 17.20
CA LEU A 165 -12.99 -11.71 16.26
C LEU A 165 -12.91 -13.24 16.22
N GLY A 166 -13.39 -13.83 15.12
CA GLY A 166 -13.29 -15.27 14.90
C GLY A 166 -11.83 -15.70 14.85
N GLU A 167 -11.52 -16.84 15.47
CA GLU A 167 -10.19 -17.46 15.46
C GLU A 167 -9.73 -17.66 14.00
N ILE A 168 -8.56 -17.09 13.68
CA ILE A 168 -7.95 -17.10 12.34
C ILE A 168 -7.38 -18.48 12.04
#